data_AF-A0A9N9V5Q8-F1
#
_entry.id   AF-A0A9N9V5Q8-F1
#
_cell.length_a   1.000
_cell.length_b   1.000
_cell.length_c   1.000
_cell.angle_alpha   90.00
_cell.angle_beta   90.00
_cell.angle_gamma   90.00
#
_symmetry.space_group_name_H-M   'P 1'
#
loop_
_entity.id
_entity.type
_entity.pdbx_description
1 polymer ?
#
loop_
_entity_poly.entity_id
_entity_poly.type
_entity_poly.pdbx_seq_one_letter_code
_entity_poly.pdbx_strand_id
1 'polypeptide(L)'
;MMRAPLVSRTALVLAVAAALPLVLAHGGDGGHGMHGNGSMVEADMPKDESEYPPTYFAHPEHRGLIVGHIALMTIGWVFILPVGAAVMFSLVSSRYTIYTQFVFLATNAVGVLLSTIYNASTPDLYPGNAHHSIGWIITWVVSAQVLIGLVGRIARVVRGSHHRADSEAHKPTFLPVSEEDYREFRHSNDSGQGTEPGTESLRSNSVSTIHGDHDLDNLHKEYEEDADFEEMPLTSPAAPKATKFGKLAKLMASTRIWTYFEVVYKIIDRIILPFGFIAFATGMIAYARFFEGHGVYSGLAHWIKGGIFFWLGLFTLGRWSGAFAEVGWAWNIRPRTQHQKWRPTAEFTESFLIFFYGSTNIFMEHLGGAGGAWSAQDLEHLAITVLFIGGGLCGMLIESAWIRNLLNTSMIEVEPMPLSDEEREQSFEPATYKFSLNPIPALVIMLLGIMMSSHQQPSMLSSMVHKQWGDLLFGASLARGLTYVLIYLRPPTSIYPSRPPTELLASFGLMAGGIIFMASSSDTVAGMIHYKMEEMFMYTVTMGLVGVLMAWEIFVLALKGWAQRKERRSAFY
;
A
#
# COMPACT_ATOMS: atom_id res chain seq x y z
N MET A 1 2.87 8.70 41.78
CA MET A 1 4.29 8.43 41.46
C MET A 1 4.62 6.99 41.85
N MET A 2 4.44 6.03 40.94
CA MET A 2 4.85 4.63 41.14
C MET A 2 6.03 4.35 40.22
N ARG A 3 7.12 3.83 40.82
CA ARG A 3 8.38 3.52 40.15
C ARG A 3 8.15 2.37 39.17
N ALA A 4 8.41 2.59 37.89
CA ALA A 4 8.47 1.53 36.89
C ALA A 4 9.54 0.49 37.27
N PRO A 5 9.29 -0.82 37.10
CA PRO A 5 10.22 -1.85 37.57
C PRO A 5 11.50 -1.85 36.71
N LEU A 6 12.64 -1.79 37.40
CA LEU A 6 14.00 -1.84 36.84
C LEU A 6 14.22 -3.02 35.87
N VAL A 7 13.41 -4.07 36.01
CA VAL A 7 13.43 -5.33 35.24
C VAL A 7 13.18 -5.12 33.73
N SER A 8 12.42 -4.09 33.34
CA SER A 8 12.13 -3.80 31.94
C SER A 8 13.36 -3.29 31.17
N ARG A 9 14.23 -2.53 31.84
CA ARG A 9 15.46 -2.02 31.24
C ARG A 9 16.51 -3.12 31.08
N THR A 10 16.59 -4.05 32.03
CA THR A 10 17.52 -5.18 31.95
C THR A 10 17.13 -6.16 30.85
N ALA A 11 15.84 -6.40 30.61
CA ALA A 11 15.39 -7.28 29.51
C ALA A 11 15.68 -6.68 28.12
N LEU A 12 15.49 -5.36 27.95
CA LEU A 12 15.82 -4.66 26.70
C LEU A 12 17.34 -4.63 26.47
N VAL A 13 18.12 -4.39 27.53
CA VAL A 13 19.59 -4.44 27.47
C VAL A 13 20.09 -5.86 27.21
N LEU A 14 19.46 -6.90 27.75
CA LEU A 14 19.79 -8.30 27.46
C LEU A 14 19.42 -8.72 26.05
N ALA A 15 18.29 -8.23 25.49
CA ALA A 15 17.93 -8.50 24.09
C ALA A 15 18.87 -7.79 23.11
N VAL A 16 19.29 -6.55 23.41
CA VAL A 16 20.30 -5.82 22.64
C VAL A 16 21.69 -6.46 22.81
N ALA A 17 22.03 -6.92 24.01
CA ALA A 17 23.28 -7.63 24.31
C ALA A 17 23.34 -9.05 23.72
N ALA A 18 22.21 -9.71 23.50
CA ALA A 18 22.13 -10.99 22.79
C ALA A 18 22.21 -10.81 21.26
N ALA A 19 21.80 -9.64 20.74
CA ALA A 19 21.97 -9.28 19.33
C ALA A 19 23.40 -8.76 19.00
N LEU A 20 24.12 -8.25 20.00
CA LEU A 20 25.48 -7.73 19.85
C LEU A 20 26.49 -8.76 19.33
N PRO A 21 26.51 -10.04 19.78
CA PRO A 21 27.37 -11.08 19.20
C PRO A 21 27.03 -11.42 17.75
N LEU A 22 25.77 -11.24 17.31
CA LEU A 22 25.37 -11.49 15.92
C LEU A 22 25.78 -10.33 14.98
N VAL A 23 25.83 -9.10 15.51
CA VAL A 23 26.28 -7.89 14.77
C VAL A 23 27.80 -7.71 14.85
N LEU A 24 28.47 -8.23 15.89
CA LEU A 24 29.93 -8.20 16.06
C LEU A 24 30.66 -9.42 15.45
N ALA A 25 29.94 -10.44 14.96
CA ALA A 25 30.55 -11.56 14.24
C ALA A 25 31.04 -11.22 12.81
N HIS A 26 30.98 -9.94 12.40
CA HIS A 26 31.63 -9.43 11.19
C HIS A 26 32.96 -8.70 11.47
N GLY A 27 33.69 -9.14 12.50
CA GLY A 27 34.97 -8.55 12.89
C GLY A 27 36.01 -9.58 13.31
N GLY A 28 36.62 -10.24 12.31
CA GLY A 28 37.96 -10.82 12.44
C GLY A 28 38.05 -12.23 13.03
N ASP A 29 38.10 -13.21 12.14
CA ASP A 29 39.02 -14.35 12.30
C ASP A 29 39.61 -14.72 10.93
N GLY A 30 40.37 -13.75 10.39
CA GLY A 30 41.26 -13.95 9.24
C GLY A 30 42.66 -14.23 9.78
N GLY A 31 42.99 -15.51 9.94
CA GLY A 31 44.22 -15.87 10.66
C GLY A 31 44.74 -17.29 10.45
N HIS A 32 44.44 -17.97 9.34
CA HIS A 32 45.23 -19.13 8.92
C HIS A 32 45.52 -19.07 7.42
N GLY A 33 46.81 -18.89 7.11
CA GLY A 33 47.32 -18.81 5.77
C GLY A 33 47.02 -20.09 4.98
N MET A 34 46.25 -19.92 3.91
CA MET A 34 46.36 -20.77 2.74
C MET A 34 46.83 -19.88 1.59
N HIS A 35 48.12 -19.94 1.31
CA HIS A 35 48.61 -19.74 -0.05
C HIS A 35 48.04 -20.87 -0.92
N GLY A 36 46.78 -20.72 -1.32
CA GLY A 36 46.13 -21.54 -2.31
C GLY A 36 46.00 -20.73 -3.58
N ASN A 37 46.72 -21.13 -4.62
CA ASN A 37 46.52 -20.70 -5.99
C ASN A 37 45.10 -21.07 -6.42
N GLY A 38 44.11 -20.24 -6.08
CA GLY A 38 42.71 -20.47 -6.36
C GLY A 38 42.48 -20.28 -7.86
N SER A 39 42.23 -21.38 -8.57
CA SER A 39 41.67 -21.31 -9.91
C SER A 39 40.36 -20.52 -9.81
N MET A 40 40.27 -19.38 -10.50
CA MET A 40 38.97 -18.74 -10.70
C MET A 40 38.05 -19.78 -11.35
N VAL A 41 36.87 -19.99 -10.77
CA VAL A 41 35.87 -20.87 -11.36
C VAL A 41 35.52 -20.31 -12.72
N GLU A 42 35.43 -21.15 -13.76
CA GLU A 42 35.16 -20.72 -15.14
C GLU A 42 33.90 -19.82 -15.23
N ALA A 43 32.92 -20.06 -14.37
CA ALA A 43 31.68 -19.28 -14.25
C ALA A 43 31.87 -17.83 -13.77
N ASP A 44 33.00 -17.49 -13.16
CA ASP A 44 33.33 -16.12 -12.72
C ASP A 44 34.26 -15.38 -13.72
N MET A 45 34.65 -16.03 -14.82
CA MET A 45 35.47 -15.38 -15.85
C MET A 45 34.58 -14.65 -16.87
N PRO A 46 34.93 -13.40 -17.24
CA PRO A 46 34.25 -12.73 -18.35
C PRO A 46 34.50 -13.51 -19.64
N LYS A 47 33.44 -13.68 -20.42
CA LYS A 47 33.51 -14.31 -21.75
C LYS A 47 34.14 -13.33 -22.75
N ASP A 48 34.52 -13.83 -23.93
CA ASP A 48 34.96 -12.94 -25.01
C ASP A 48 33.84 -11.98 -25.44
N GLU A 49 34.19 -10.75 -25.84
CA GLU A 49 33.20 -9.72 -26.22
C GLU A 49 32.27 -10.17 -27.35
N SER A 50 32.73 -11.08 -28.22
CA SER A 50 31.93 -11.66 -29.30
C SER A 50 30.82 -12.61 -28.82
N GLU A 51 30.89 -13.10 -27.59
CA GLU A 51 29.87 -13.98 -27.01
C GLU A 51 28.71 -13.21 -26.39
N TYR A 52 28.86 -11.91 -26.16
CA TYR A 52 27.80 -11.08 -25.59
C TYR A 52 26.89 -10.54 -26.71
N PRO A 53 25.56 -10.72 -26.59
CA PRO A 53 24.64 -10.17 -27.57
C PRO A 53 24.66 -8.64 -27.55
N PRO A 54 24.47 -7.96 -28.70
CA PRO A 54 24.38 -6.51 -28.73
C PRO A 54 23.14 -6.04 -27.94
N THR A 55 23.35 -5.07 -27.05
CA THR A 55 22.32 -4.50 -26.17
C THR A 55 22.08 -3.02 -26.47
N TYR A 56 20.89 -2.50 -26.16
CA TYR A 56 20.63 -1.06 -26.28
C TYR A 56 21.50 -0.23 -25.33
N PHE A 57 21.90 -0.81 -24.18
CA PHE A 57 22.85 -0.22 -23.25
C PHE A 57 24.22 0.06 -23.90
N ALA A 58 24.76 -0.91 -24.65
CA ALA A 58 26.06 -0.77 -25.30
C ALA A 58 25.99 0.01 -26.64
N HIS A 59 24.80 0.14 -27.24
CA HIS A 59 24.64 0.78 -28.55
C HIS A 59 25.09 2.25 -28.57
N PRO A 60 26.03 2.67 -29.43
CA PRO A 60 26.61 4.01 -29.41
C PRO A 60 25.71 5.09 -30.02
N GLU A 61 24.86 4.74 -30.98
CA GLU A 61 24.06 5.71 -31.71
C GLU A 61 22.81 6.13 -30.94
N HIS A 62 22.41 7.39 -31.11
CA HIS A 62 21.17 7.96 -30.56
C HIS A 62 20.98 7.81 -29.04
N ARG A 63 22.06 7.59 -28.27
CA ARG A 63 22.05 7.45 -26.80
C ARG A 63 21.29 8.56 -26.08
N GLY A 64 21.38 9.79 -26.55
CA GLY A 64 20.66 10.93 -25.97
C GLY A 64 19.13 10.77 -26.00
N LEU A 65 18.58 10.11 -27.03
CA LEU A 65 17.14 9.89 -27.15
C LEU A 65 16.64 8.86 -26.14
N ILE A 66 17.33 7.72 -26.00
CA ILE A 66 16.94 6.68 -25.04
C ILE A 66 17.17 7.12 -23.60
N VAL A 67 18.28 7.81 -23.30
CA VAL A 67 18.53 8.39 -21.98
C VAL A 67 17.50 9.46 -21.65
N GLY A 68 17.14 10.31 -22.62
CA GLY A 68 16.07 11.29 -22.47
C GLY A 68 14.71 10.65 -22.20
N HIS A 69 14.38 9.57 -22.90
CA HIS A 69 13.18 8.76 -22.63
C HIS A 69 13.18 8.22 -21.20
N ILE A 70 14.26 7.55 -20.77
CA ILE A 70 14.40 6.98 -19.43
C ILE A 70 14.23 8.09 -18.38
N ALA A 71 14.95 9.21 -18.52
CA ALA A 71 14.88 10.32 -17.57
C ALA A 71 13.47 10.91 -17.46
N LEU A 72 12.80 11.16 -18.59
CA LEU A 72 11.43 11.69 -18.59
C LEU A 72 10.42 10.70 -18.02
N MET A 73 10.58 9.39 -18.31
CA MET A 73 9.72 8.36 -17.72
C MET A 73 9.94 8.28 -16.21
N THR A 74 11.20 8.29 -15.73
CA THR A 74 11.52 8.35 -14.29
C THR A 74 10.89 9.57 -13.63
N ILE A 75 11.06 10.77 -14.20
CA ILE A 75 10.46 12.00 -13.68
C ILE A 75 8.92 11.90 -13.66
N GLY A 76 8.32 11.44 -14.75
CA GLY A 76 6.87 11.29 -14.88
C GLY A 76 6.29 10.30 -13.87
N TRP A 77 6.78 9.05 -13.89
CA TRP A 77 6.16 7.93 -13.20
C TRP A 77 6.60 7.79 -11.74
N VAL A 78 7.84 8.17 -11.37
CA VAL A 78 8.33 8.07 -9.99
C VAL A 78 8.07 9.34 -9.19
N PHE A 79 8.15 10.51 -9.82
CA PHE A 79 8.04 11.78 -9.09
C PHE A 79 6.69 12.48 -9.33
N ILE A 80 6.27 12.66 -10.58
CA ILE A 80 5.06 13.46 -10.86
C ILE A 80 3.79 12.66 -10.57
N LEU A 81 3.71 11.39 -10.97
CA LEU A 81 2.49 10.58 -10.86
C LEU A 81 2.04 10.33 -9.40
N PRO A 82 2.93 9.95 -8.46
CA PRO A 82 2.54 9.76 -7.05
C PRO A 82 2.04 11.06 -6.40
N VAL A 83 2.64 12.20 -6.75
CA VAL A 83 2.23 13.54 -6.30
C VAL A 83 0.89 13.94 -6.92
N GLY A 84 0.75 13.69 -8.21
CA GLY A 84 -0.11 14.48 -9.08
C GLY A 84 -1.36 13.82 -9.61
N ALA A 85 -1.28 12.56 -10.03
CA ALA A 85 -2.31 11.96 -10.87
C ALA A 85 -3.11 10.84 -10.19
N ALA A 86 -2.50 10.08 -9.27
CA ALA A 86 -3.08 8.80 -8.85
C ALA A 86 -3.51 8.72 -7.38
N VAL A 87 -2.78 9.31 -6.41
CA VAL A 87 -3.02 8.92 -5.00
C VAL A 87 -3.26 10.09 -4.07
N MET A 88 -2.57 11.22 -4.19
CA MET A 88 -2.65 12.22 -3.11
C MET A 88 -3.63 13.35 -3.39
N PHE A 89 -3.58 13.98 -4.58
CA PHE A 89 -4.51 15.06 -4.91
C PHE A 89 -5.85 14.58 -5.52
N SER A 90 -5.85 13.44 -6.22
CA SER A 90 -7.08 12.76 -6.72
C SER A 90 -7.98 12.33 -5.54
N LEU A 91 -7.42 11.63 -4.53
CA LEU A 91 -8.16 11.19 -3.34
C LEU A 91 -8.72 12.36 -2.52
N VAL A 92 -8.14 13.55 -2.63
CA VAL A 92 -8.53 14.74 -1.87
C VAL A 92 -9.41 15.68 -2.70
N SER A 93 -9.70 15.35 -3.97
CA SER A 93 -10.43 16.22 -4.92
C SER A 93 -9.85 17.63 -5.03
N SER A 94 -8.53 17.77 -4.87
CA SER A 94 -7.84 19.06 -4.84
C SER A 94 -7.86 19.77 -6.19
N ARG A 95 -7.82 21.10 -6.22
CA ARG A 95 -7.73 21.88 -7.48
C ARG A 95 -6.40 21.68 -8.22
N TYR A 96 -5.36 21.24 -7.51
CA TYR A 96 -4.03 21.03 -8.09
C TYR A 96 -3.95 19.78 -8.98
N THR A 97 -4.91 18.85 -8.85
CA THR A 97 -4.94 17.58 -9.61
C THR A 97 -4.90 17.78 -11.13
N ILE A 98 -5.58 18.80 -11.67
CA ILE A 98 -5.60 19.03 -13.13
C ILE A 98 -4.23 19.45 -13.64
N TYR A 99 -3.58 20.38 -12.94
CA TYR A 99 -2.25 20.86 -13.32
C TYR A 99 -1.24 19.73 -13.30
N THR A 100 -1.27 18.90 -12.26
CA THR A 100 -0.33 17.80 -12.12
C THR A 100 -0.61 16.64 -13.08
N GLN A 101 -1.87 16.35 -13.40
CA GLN A 101 -2.24 15.39 -14.45
C GLN A 101 -1.81 15.85 -15.84
N PHE A 102 -1.95 17.15 -16.13
CA PHE A 102 -1.50 17.71 -17.41
C PHE A 102 0.03 17.67 -17.53
N VAL A 103 0.75 18.09 -16.48
CA VAL A 103 2.23 18.01 -16.45
C VAL A 103 2.70 16.56 -16.59
N PHE A 104 2.03 15.61 -15.94
CA PHE A 104 2.31 14.19 -16.11
C PHE A 104 2.11 13.75 -17.57
N LEU A 105 0.94 14.05 -18.16
CA LEU A 105 0.61 13.63 -19.52
C LEU A 105 1.57 14.23 -20.55
N ALA A 106 1.94 15.50 -20.38
CA ALA A 106 2.93 16.17 -21.23
C ALA A 106 4.31 15.49 -21.11
N THR A 107 4.76 15.23 -19.88
CA THR A 107 6.05 14.55 -19.63
C THR A 107 6.06 13.15 -20.24
N ASN A 108 4.98 12.37 -20.05
CA ASN A 108 4.82 11.04 -20.62
C ASN A 108 4.78 11.08 -22.16
N ALA A 109 4.06 12.04 -22.75
CA ALA A 109 3.97 12.18 -24.20
C ALA A 109 5.34 12.50 -24.84
N VAL A 110 6.12 13.42 -24.24
CA VAL A 110 7.48 13.71 -24.71
C VAL A 110 8.38 12.50 -24.53
N GLY A 111 8.27 11.78 -23.40
CA GLY A 111 9.01 10.54 -23.18
C GLY A 111 8.70 9.49 -24.24
N VAL A 112 7.43 9.23 -24.55
CA VAL A 112 7.03 8.28 -25.60
C VAL A 112 7.54 8.75 -26.95
N LEU A 113 7.44 10.04 -27.27
CA LEU A 113 7.96 10.59 -28.52
C LEU A 113 9.45 10.29 -28.70
N LEU A 114 10.27 10.53 -27.68
CA LEU A 114 11.71 10.24 -27.75
C LEU A 114 11.98 8.75 -28.01
N SER A 115 11.24 7.85 -27.36
CA SER A 115 11.37 6.40 -27.61
C SER A 115 10.90 6.02 -29.01
N THR A 116 9.83 6.61 -29.54
CA THR A 116 9.38 6.32 -30.91
C THR A 116 10.39 6.76 -31.97
N ILE A 117 11.04 7.92 -31.77
CA ILE A 117 12.11 8.39 -32.66
C ILE A 117 13.33 7.48 -32.55
N TYR A 118 13.71 7.08 -31.32
CA TYR A 118 14.81 6.14 -31.10
C TYR A 118 14.56 4.81 -31.81
N ASN A 119 13.40 4.18 -31.57
CA ASN A 119 13.04 2.90 -32.19
C ASN A 119 13.00 2.95 -33.73
N ALA A 120 12.66 4.10 -34.32
CA ALA A 120 12.69 4.29 -35.77
C ALA A 120 14.12 4.51 -36.32
N SER A 121 15.05 4.94 -35.46
CA SER A 121 16.42 5.31 -35.84
C SER A 121 17.47 4.25 -35.45
N THR A 122 17.08 3.21 -34.71
CA THR A 122 17.98 2.14 -34.27
C THR A 122 17.50 0.77 -34.75
N PRO A 123 18.43 -0.17 -35.01
CA PRO A 123 18.05 -1.55 -35.31
C PRO A 123 17.29 -2.18 -34.14
N ASP A 124 16.34 -3.07 -34.44
CA ASP A 124 15.61 -3.81 -33.41
C ASP A 124 16.52 -4.90 -32.82
N LEU A 125 17.11 -4.61 -31.66
CA LEU A 125 18.00 -5.51 -30.92
C LEU A 125 17.24 -6.49 -30.02
N TYR A 126 15.95 -6.27 -29.77
CA TYR A 126 15.14 -7.12 -28.90
C TYR A 126 13.72 -7.30 -29.47
N PRO A 127 13.60 -8.16 -30.51
CA PRO A 127 12.34 -8.37 -31.20
C PRO A 127 11.26 -8.93 -30.29
N GLY A 128 10.04 -8.39 -30.39
CA GLY A 128 8.91 -8.86 -29.58
C GLY A 128 8.97 -8.47 -28.10
N ASN A 129 9.76 -7.45 -27.74
CA ASN A 129 9.86 -7.01 -26.35
C ASN A 129 8.48 -6.66 -25.76
N ALA A 130 8.23 -7.16 -24.54
CA ALA A 130 6.97 -6.92 -23.83
C ALA A 130 6.81 -5.45 -23.42
N HIS A 131 7.93 -4.73 -23.23
CA HIS A 131 7.93 -3.34 -22.80
C HIS A 131 7.18 -2.42 -23.77
N HIS A 132 7.39 -2.57 -25.09
CA HIS A 132 6.70 -1.77 -26.09
C HIS A 132 5.18 -1.95 -26.02
N SER A 133 4.71 -3.19 -25.94
CA SER A 133 3.28 -3.52 -25.80
C SER A 133 2.68 -2.95 -24.51
N ILE A 134 3.37 -3.16 -23.38
CA ILE A 134 2.95 -2.65 -22.06
C ILE A 134 2.94 -1.12 -22.04
N GLY A 135 3.95 -0.48 -22.62
CA GLY A 135 4.07 0.98 -22.69
C GLY A 135 2.90 1.64 -23.44
N TRP A 136 2.45 1.05 -24.55
CA TRP A 136 1.26 1.52 -25.26
C TRP A 136 -0.01 1.33 -24.44
N ILE A 137 -0.22 0.15 -23.86
CA ILE A 137 -1.39 -0.14 -22.99
C ILE A 137 -1.45 0.89 -21.86
N ILE A 138 -0.33 1.11 -21.19
CA ILE A 138 -0.22 2.04 -20.08
C ILE A 138 -0.53 3.48 -20.52
N THR A 139 0.04 3.92 -21.64
CA THR A 139 -0.18 5.27 -22.15
C THR A 139 -1.67 5.51 -22.46
N TRP A 140 -2.34 4.53 -23.06
CA TRP A 140 -3.78 4.59 -23.32
C TRP A 140 -4.62 4.62 -22.04
N VAL A 141 -4.31 3.73 -21.09
CA VAL A 141 -5.04 3.62 -19.82
C VAL A 141 -4.94 4.92 -19.02
N VAL A 142 -3.74 5.50 -18.90
CA VAL A 142 -3.57 6.74 -18.13
C VAL A 142 -4.17 7.93 -18.86
N SER A 143 -4.06 7.99 -20.19
CA SER A 143 -4.72 9.05 -20.97
C SER A 143 -6.24 8.99 -20.80
N ALA A 144 -6.83 7.80 -20.84
CA ALA A 144 -8.26 7.59 -20.60
C ALA A 144 -8.65 7.98 -19.17
N GLN A 145 -7.86 7.60 -18.17
CA GLN A 145 -8.10 7.92 -16.76
C GLN A 145 -8.09 9.44 -16.51
N VAL A 146 -7.12 10.17 -17.07
CA VAL A 146 -7.07 11.64 -16.98
C VAL A 146 -8.28 12.29 -17.68
N LEU A 147 -8.67 11.78 -18.86
CA LEU A 147 -9.85 12.29 -19.59
C LEU A 147 -11.15 12.07 -18.80
N ILE A 148 -11.36 10.88 -18.25
CA ILE A 148 -12.54 10.56 -17.42
C ILE A 148 -12.56 11.47 -16.17
N GLY A 149 -11.41 11.66 -15.51
CA GLY A 149 -11.27 12.55 -14.36
C GLY A 149 -11.63 14.00 -14.68
N LEU A 150 -11.19 14.51 -15.84
CA LEU A 150 -11.50 15.87 -16.30
C LEU A 150 -12.99 16.04 -16.61
N VAL A 151 -13.57 15.11 -17.38
CA VAL A 151 -15.01 15.13 -17.74
C VAL A 151 -15.86 15.06 -16.47
N GLY A 152 -15.51 14.20 -15.53
CA GLY A 152 -16.24 14.04 -14.27
C GLY A 152 -16.21 15.28 -13.38
N ARG A 153 -15.13 16.07 -13.44
CA ARG A 153 -15.04 17.33 -12.71
C ARG A 153 -15.85 18.43 -13.38
N ILE A 154 -15.78 18.54 -14.71
CA ILE A 154 -16.58 19.50 -15.49
C ILE A 154 -18.08 19.20 -15.29
N ALA A 155 -18.49 17.93 -15.36
CA ALA A 155 -19.87 17.52 -15.11
C ALA A 155 -20.35 17.91 -13.70
N ARG A 156 -19.51 17.77 -12.66
CA ARG A 156 -19.82 18.21 -11.30
C ARG A 156 -19.97 19.73 -11.17
N VAL A 157 -19.11 20.51 -11.84
CA VAL A 157 -19.22 21.98 -11.85
C VAL A 157 -20.49 22.43 -12.56
N VAL A 158 -20.85 21.79 -13.68
CA VAL A 158 -22.06 22.10 -14.46
C VAL A 158 -23.33 21.67 -13.72
N ARG A 159 -23.31 20.54 -12.99
CA ARG A 159 -24.45 20.05 -12.19
C ARG A 159 -24.58 20.79 -10.84
N GLY A 160 -23.51 21.43 -10.37
CA GLY A 160 -23.44 22.20 -9.13
C GLY A 160 -24.28 23.49 -9.08
N SER A 161 -25.02 23.84 -10.14
CA SER A 161 -25.98 24.94 -10.11
C SER A 161 -27.41 24.54 -9.69
N HIS A 162 -27.73 23.25 -9.51
CA HIS A 162 -29.10 22.81 -9.15
C HIS A 162 -29.23 21.92 -7.90
N HIS A 163 -28.13 21.46 -7.27
CA HIS A 163 -28.22 20.51 -6.13
C HIS A 163 -27.37 20.89 -4.91
N ARG A 164 -27.05 22.18 -4.74
CA ARG A 164 -26.27 22.65 -3.58
C ARG A 164 -27.05 22.63 -2.25
N ALA A 165 -28.30 22.18 -2.25
CA ALA A 165 -29.16 22.11 -1.05
C ALA A 165 -29.33 20.70 -0.45
N ASP A 166 -29.13 19.61 -1.19
CA ASP A 166 -29.53 18.25 -0.71
C ASP A 166 -28.38 17.24 -0.52
N SER A 167 -27.15 17.55 -0.93
CA SER A 167 -26.04 16.58 -0.92
C SER A 167 -25.01 16.78 0.20
N GLU A 168 -25.33 17.58 1.23
CA GLU A 168 -24.50 17.67 2.44
C GLU A 168 -24.80 16.54 3.46
N ALA A 169 -25.86 15.75 3.26
CA ALA A 169 -26.25 14.72 4.23
C ALA A 169 -25.59 13.34 4.06
N HIS A 170 -24.82 13.06 2.99
CA HIS A 170 -24.40 11.68 2.68
C HIS A 170 -22.92 11.50 2.23
N LYS A 171 -21.98 12.24 2.83
CA LYS A 171 -20.56 11.82 2.84
C LYS A 171 -20.18 11.40 4.26
N PRO A 172 -19.91 10.11 4.52
CA PRO A 172 -19.44 9.70 5.84
C PRO A 172 -17.98 10.14 5.99
N THR A 173 -17.78 11.32 6.56
CA THR A 173 -16.52 11.72 7.17
C THR A 173 -16.83 12.22 8.57
N PHE A 174 -17.30 11.29 9.40
CA PHE A 174 -17.44 11.53 10.83
C PHE A 174 -16.09 11.28 11.49
N LEU A 175 -15.41 12.37 11.86
CA LEU A 175 -14.45 12.35 12.96
C LEU A 175 -15.25 12.02 14.23
N PRO A 176 -14.85 11.04 15.06
CA PRO A 176 -15.32 11.02 16.43
C PRO A 176 -14.63 12.19 17.13
N VAL A 177 -15.37 13.28 17.34
CA VAL A 177 -15.09 14.18 18.45
C VAL A 177 -15.16 13.32 19.71
N SER A 178 -14.17 13.39 20.59
CA SER A 178 -14.14 12.56 21.79
C SER A 178 -15.40 12.78 22.63
N GLU A 179 -16.20 11.73 22.79
CA GLU A 179 -17.32 11.68 23.75
C GLU A 179 -16.81 11.56 25.19
N GLU A 180 -15.97 12.49 25.64
CA GLU A 180 -15.56 12.57 27.06
C GLU A 180 -16.11 13.82 27.78
N ASP A 181 -16.84 14.71 27.09
CA ASP A 181 -17.42 15.92 27.70
C ASP A 181 -18.94 15.87 27.95
N TYR A 182 -19.62 14.74 27.73
CA TYR A 182 -21.02 14.56 28.16
C TYR A 182 -21.09 13.98 29.57
N ARG A 183 -20.48 14.67 30.54
CA ARG A 183 -20.83 14.48 31.96
C ARG A 183 -22.06 15.34 32.28
N GLU A 184 -23.21 14.68 32.27
CA GLU A 184 -24.25 14.80 33.29
C GLU A 184 -24.70 16.23 33.67
N PHE A 185 -25.42 16.91 32.77
CA PHE A 185 -26.31 18.00 33.18
C PHE A 185 -27.63 17.40 33.72
N ARG A 186 -27.59 17.05 35.00
CA ARG A 186 -28.74 16.63 35.80
C ARG A 186 -29.67 17.83 35.98
N HIS A 187 -30.74 17.92 35.20
CA HIS A 187 -31.82 18.88 35.41
C HIS A 187 -32.63 18.48 36.65
N SER A 188 -32.29 19.05 37.80
CA SER A 188 -33.16 19.07 38.98
C SER A 188 -34.23 20.15 38.79
N ASN A 189 -35.43 19.75 38.35
CA ASN A 189 -36.65 20.54 38.56
C ASN A 189 -37.17 20.22 39.96
N ASP A 190 -36.62 20.90 40.95
CA ASP A 190 -37.24 21.05 42.27
C ASP A 190 -37.05 22.48 42.75
N SER A 191 -38.15 23.22 42.79
CA SER A 191 -38.32 24.43 43.58
C SER A 191 -39.82 24.66 43.74
N GLY A 192 -40.44 23.84 44.59
CA GLY A 192 -41.62 24.27 45.30
C GLY A 192 -41.26 25.34 46.32
N GLN A 193 -41.75 26.56 46.13
CA GLN A 193 -41.98 27.52 47.22
C GLN A 193 -43.20 28.36 46.86
N GLY A 194 -44.16 28.35 47.78
CA GLY A 194 -45.37 29.15 47.71
C GLY A 194 -45.27 30.45 48.51
N THR A 195 -46.41 31.16 48.46
CA THR A 195 -46.88 32.23 49.35
C THR A 195 -46.29 33.63 49.18
N GLU A 196 -46.98 34.46 48.38
CA GLU A 196 -47.22 35.87 48.73
C GLU A 196 -48.70 36.24 48.46
N PRO A 197 -49.38 36.97 49.37
CA PRO A 197 -50.77 37.39 49.22
C PRO A 197 -50.91 38.85 48.73
N GLY A 198 -51.89 39.14 47.86
CA GLY A 198 -52.42 40.50 47.66
C GLY A 198 -52.89 40.89 46.24
N THR A 199 -54.20 40.75 45.99
CA THR A 199 -55.18 41.62 45.26
C THR A 199 -54.67 42.74 44.33
N GLU A 200 -55.27 43.13 43.19
CA GLU A 200 -56.60 42.98 42.60
C GLU A 200 -56.60 43.53 41.15
N SER A 201 -57.63 43.16 40.38
CA SER A 201 -58.26 43.92 39.27
C SER A 201 -58.11 43.46 37.80
N LEU A 202 -59.15 42.73 37.38
CA LEU A 202 -60.08 43.04 36.27
C LEU A 202 -59.70 42.77 34.79
N ARG A 203 -60.64 42.01 34.18
CA ARG A 203 -61.17 42.08 32.80
C ARG A 203 -60.37 41.32 31.72
N SER A 204 -60.75 40.07 31.43
CA SER A 204 -61.74 39.67 30.41
C SER A 204 -61.24 39.84 28.96
N ASN A 205 -60.97 38.72 28.28
CA ASN A 205 -61.83 38.26 27.18
C ASN A 205 -61.42 36.87 26.69
N SER A 206 -62.45 36.03 26.68
CA SER A 206 -62.60 34.69 26.13
C SER A 206 -62.27 34.62 24.64
N VAL A 207 -61.76 33.47 24.17
CA VAL A 207 -62.38 32.64 23.12
C VAL A 207 -61.83 31.22 23.25
N SER A 208 -62.67 30.30 23.74
CA SER A 208 -62.64 28.86 23.47
C SER A 208 -63.19 28.63 22.04
N THR A 209 -63.01 27.52 21.32
CA THR A 209 -63.46 26.16 21.67
C THR A 209 -63.22 25.18 20.48
N ILE A 210 -63.19 23.86 20.79
CA ILE A 210 -63.52 22.64 19.98
C ILE A 210 -62.34 22.03 19.19
N HIS A 211 -61.73 20.87 19.49
CA HIS A 211 -62.08 19.57 20.11
C HIS A 211 -62.72 18.51 19.18
N GLY A 212 -61.94 17.45 18.93
CA GLY A 212 -62.33 16.07 18.64
C GLY A 212 -62.35 15.65 17.17
N ASP A 213 -62.04 14.42 16.77
CA ASP A 213 -61.30 13.27 17.34
C ASP A 213 -61.28 12.18 16.21
N HIS A 214 -60.46 11.13 16.38
CA HIS A 214 -60.52 9.81 15.73
C HIS A 214 -59.93 9.52 14.32
N ASP A 215 -58.83 8.75 14.37
CA ASP A 215 -58.58 7.38 13.83
C ASP A 215 -58.45 7.03 12.33
N LEU A 216 -57.27 6.44 12.07
CA LEU A 216 -56.93 5.18 11.38
C LEU A 216 -57.09 4.98 9.86
N ASP A 217 -55.99 4.41 9.35
CA ASP A 217 -55.82 3.41 8.28
C ASP A 217 -55.58 3.80 6.80
N ASN A 218 -54.37 3.41 6.36
CA ASN A 218 -53.99 2.78 5.09
C ASN A 218 -54.86 3.05 3.84
N LEU A 219 -54.26 3.74 2.85
CA LEU A 219 -54.45 3.32 1.45
C LEU A 219 -53.28 3.70 0.53
N HIS A 220 -52.68 2.66 -0.03
CA HIS A 220 -51.80 2.63 -1.18
C HIS A 220 -52.49 3.32 -2.38
N LYS A 221 -51.86 4.30 -3.03
CA LYS A 221 -52.26 4.74 -4.37
C LYS A 221 -51.05 5.16 -5.21
N GLU A 222 -50.64 4.23 -6.04
CA GLU A 222 -49.85 4.42 -7.25
C GLU A 222 -50.66 5.24 -8.27
N TYR A 223 -50.08 6.32 -8.81
CA TYR A 223 -50.51 6.94 -10.06
C TYR A 223 -49.27 7.45 -10.80
N GLU A 224 -49.00 6.81 -11.95
CA GLU A 224 -48.33 7.42 -13.08
C GLU A 224 -49.24 8.45 -13.78
N GLU A 225 -48.59 9.26 -14.62
CA GLU A 225 -49.08 10.17 -15.68
C GLU A 225 -49.05 11.67 -15.40
N ASP A 226 -48.00 12.29 -15.98
CA ASP A 226 -48.07 13.38 -16.96
C ASP A 226 -49.08 14.51 -16.72
N ALA A 227 -48.57 15.68 -16.34
CA ALA A 227 -49.14 16.94 -16.75
C ALA A 227 -48.10 18.06 -16.70
N ASP A 228 -47.82 18.60 -17.89
CA ASP A 228 -47.09 19.82 -18.16
C ASP A 228 -47.49 20.97 -17.23
N PHE A 229 -46.51 21.68 -16.69
CA PHE A 229 -46.72 23.04 -16.18
C PHE A 229 -45.68 23.99 -16.76
N GLU A 230 -46.23 25.01 -17.44
CA GLU A 230 -45.56 26.11 -18.12
C GLU A 230 -44.57 26.87 -17.22
N GLU A 231 -43.31 27.02 -17.66
CA GLU A 231 -42.36 27.94 -17.06
C GLU A 231 -42.54 29.36 -17.63
N MET A 232 -42.95 30.29 -16.76
CA MET A 232 -42.87 31.74 -16.99
C MET A 232 -41.40 32.21 -17.01
N PRO A 233 -40.99 33.13 -17.90
CA PRO A 233 -39.60 33.54 -18.03
C PRO A 233 -39.28 34.69 -17.07
N LEU A 234 -38.51 34.42 -16.01
CA LEU A 234 -37.84 35.46 -15.22
C LEU A 234 -36.37 35.56 -15.65
N THR A 235 -36.12 36.61 -16.42
CA THR A 235 -34.82 37.14 -16.85
C THR A 235 -33.83 37.25 -15.69
N SER A 236 -32.70 36.56 -15.81
CA SER A 236 -31.46 36.83 -15.07
C SER A 236 -30.26 36.58 -15.99
N PRO A 237 -29.12 37.26 -15.75
CA PRO A 237 -28.19 37.63 -16.81
C PRO A 237 -27.27 36.50 -17.25
N ALA A 238 -27.17 36.35 -18.58
CA ALA A 238 -26.10 35.72 -19.36
C ALA A 238 -25.26 34.65 -18.63
N ALA A 239 -25.79 33.43 -18.55
CA ALA A 239 -24.97 32.24 -18.40
C ALA A 239 -23.99 32.15 -19.60
N PRO A 240 -22.70 31.80 -19.40
CA PRO A 240 -21.78 31.65 -20.50
C PRO A 240 -22.29 30.53 -21.41
N LYS A 241 -22.36 30.79 -22.72
CA LYS A 241 -22.82 29.85 -23.75
C LYS A 241 -22.18 28.47 -23.49
N ALA A 242 -22.97 27.52 -22.99
CA ALA A 242 -22.51 26.17 -22.75
C ALA A 242 -21.96 25.61 -24.06
N THR A 243 -20.65 25.40 -24.12
CA THR A 243 -19.97 24.81 -25.27
C THR A 243 -20.59 23.44 -25.58
N LYS A 244 -20.53 22.97 -26.83
CA LYS A 244 -21.05 21.64 -27.22
C LYS A 244 -20.52 20.52 -26.30
N PHE A 245 -19.32 20.70 -25.76
CA PHE A 245 -18.70 19.89 -24.72
C PHE A 245 -19.50 19.79 -23.41
N GLY A 246 -20.07 20.90 -22.94
CA GLY A 246 -20.89 20.93 -21.73
C GLY A 246 -22.22 20.16 -21.87
N LYS A 247 -22.82 20.15 -23.07
CA LYS A 247 -24.03 19.36 -23.36
C LYS A 247 -23.72 17.86 -23.43
N LEU A 248 -22.62 17.46 -24.07
CA LEU A 248 -22.16 16.07 -24.12
C LEU A 248 -21.79 15.55 -22.71
N ALA A 249 -21.11 16.36 -21.91
CA ALA A 249 -20.78 16.03 -20.51
C ALA A 249 -22.03 15.85 -19.65
N LYS A 250 -23.07 16.67 -19.85
CA LYS A 250 -24.36 16.57 -19.13
C LYS A 250 -25.12 15.29 -19.50
N LEU A 251 -25.07 14.87 -20.77
CA LEU A 251 -25.67 13.62 -21.26
C LEU A 251 -24.92 12.38 -20.72
N MET A 252 -23.59 12.38 -20.76
CA MET A 252 -22.77 11.26 -20.29
C MET A 252 -22.84 11.08 -18.76
N ALA A 253 -22.98 12.16 -17.99
CA ALA A 253 -23.06 12.11 -16.52
C ALA A 253 -24.44 11.68 -15.97
N SER A 254 -25.46 11.54 -16.82
CA SER A 254 -26.85 11.22 -16.42
C SER A 254 -27.17 9.72 -16.45
N THR A 255 -26.24 8.85 -16.87
CA THR A 255 -26.54 7.44 -17.17
C THR A 255 -25.80 6.48 -16.26
N ARG A 256 -26.33 5.24 -16.11
CA ARG A 256 -25.69 4.10 -15.42
C ARG A 256 -24.23 3.89 -15.86
N ILE A 257 -23.89 4.30 -17.08
CA ILE A 257 -22.55 4.28 -17.69
C ILE A 257 -21.54 5.11 -16.89
N TRP A 258 -21.93 6.25 -16.32
CA TRP A 258 -21.05 7.08 -15.50
C TRP A 258 -20.58 6.35 -14.24
N THR A 259 -21.46 5.57 -13.60
CA THR A 259 -21.11 4.73 -12.45
C THR A 259 -20.04 3.69 -12.81
N TYR A 260 -20.15 3.07 -13.98
CA TYR A 260 -19.10 2.14 -14.47
C TYR A 260 -17.77 2.86 -14.68
N PHE A 261 -17.77 4.05 -15.30
CA PHE A 261 -16.55 4.84 -15.46
C PHE A 261 -15.92 5.26 -14.13
N GLU A 262 -16.72 5.62 -13.13
CA GLU A 262 -16.21 5.93 -11.78
C GLU A 262 -15.59 4.71 -11.09
N VAL A 263 -16.18 3.52 -11.24
CA VAL A 263 -15.62 2.28 -10.69
C VAL A 263 -14.30 1.96 -11.37
N VAL A 264 -14.24 2.02 -12.70
CA VAL A 264 -13.01 1.79 -13.48
C VAL A 264 -11.92 2.80 -13.11
N TYR A 265 -12.27 4.08 -12.99
CA TYR A 265 -11.35 5.13 -12.54
C TYR A 265 -10.74 4.81 -11.16
N LYS A 266 -11.57 4.41 -10.19
CA LYS A 266 -11.11 4.02 -8.84
C LYS A 266 -10.22 2.78 -8.84
N ILE A 267 -10.47 1.82 -9.74
CA ILE A 267 -9.63 0.63 -9.89
C ILE A 267 -8.27 1.04 -10.46
N ILE A 268 -8.25 1.82 -11.55
CA ILE A 268 -7.02 2.31 -12.18
C ILE A 268 -6.18 3.10 -11.18
N ASP A 269 -6.76 4.04 -10.43
CA ASP A 269 -6.06 4.84 -9.40
C ASP A 269 -5.31 3.97 -8.37
N ARG A 270 -5.81 2.76 -8.07
CA ARG A 270 -5.19 1.83 -7.10
C ARG A 270 -4.08 0.98 -7.70
N ILE A 271 -4.22 0.57 -8.96
CA ILE A 271 -3.28 -0.36 -9.62
C ILE A 271 -2.19 0.36 -10.43
N ILE A 272 -2.35 1.65 -10.71
CA ILE A 272 -1.45 2.41 -11.59
C ILE A 272 0.00 2.48 -11.08
N LEU A 273 0.23 2.48 -9.76
CA LEU A 273 1.58 2.47 -9.20
C LEU A 273 2.28 1.11 -9.42
N PRO A 274 1.69 -0.04 -9.05
CA PRO A 274 2.19 -1.35 -9.46
C PRO A 274 2.36 -1.49 -10.98
N PHE A 275 1.43 -0.96 -11.77
CA PHE A 275 1.50 -1.05 -13.22
C PHE A 275 2.65 -0.22 -13.81
N GLY A 276 2.93 0.95 -13.24
CA GLY A 276 4.11 1.76 -13.54
C GLY A 276 5.42 1.04 -13.18
N PHE A 277 5.47 0.33 -12.05
CA PHE A 277 6.62 -0.50 -11.69
C PHE A 277 6.88 -1.62 -12.71
N ILE A 278 5.82 -2.29 -13.19
CA ILE A 278 5.94 -3.30 -14.26
C ILE A 278 6.49 -2.66 -15.55
N ALA A 279 6.05 -1.44 -15.89
CA ALA A 279 6.56 -0.69 -17.03
C ALA A 279 8.08 -0.42 -16.91
N PHE A 280 8.53 0.04 -15.74
CA PHE A 280 9.95 0.25 -15.47
C PHE A 280 10.76 -1.04 -15.49
N ALA A 281 10.25 -2.08 -14.86
CA ALA A 281 10.92 -3.38 -14.82
C ALA A 281 11.12 -3.94 -16.23
N THR A 282 10.05 -3.97 -17.02
CA THR A 282 10.12 -4.41 -18.42
C THR A 282 10.98 -3.49 -19.28
N GLY A 283 11.02 -2.19 -18.97
CA GLY A 283 11.91 -1.23 -19.64
C GLY A 283 13.39 -1.49 -19.38
N MET A 284 13.75 -1.80 -18.12
CA MET A 284 15.12 -2.21 -17.77
C MET A 284 15.51 -3.52 -18.47
N ILE A 285 14.60 -4.50 -18.49
CA ILE A 285 14.81 -5.78 -19.19
C ILE A 285 15.02 -5.54 -20.68
N ALA A 286 14.20 -4.70 -21.32
CA ALA A 286 14.35 -4.38 -22.74
C ALA A 286 15.65 -3.62 -23.03
N TYR A 287 16.01 -2.63 -22.20
CA TYR A 287 17.20 -1.81 -22.38
C TYR A 287 18.50 -2.62 -22.23
N ALA A 288 18.56 -3.51 -21.24
CA ALA A 288 19.70 -4.38 -21.03
C ALA A 288 19.66 -5.66 -21.89
N ARG A 289 18.53 -5.92 -22.57
CA ARG A 289 18.28 -7.14 -23.34
C ARG A 289 18.43 -8.41 -22.48
N PHE A 290 17.78 -8.40 -21.31
CA PHE A 290 17.78 -9.53 -20.41
C PHE A 290 16.70 -10.55 -20.77
N PHE A 291 16.91 -11.78 -20.32
CA PHE A 291 15.95 -12.88 -20.30
C PHE A 291 15.53 -13.35 -21.69
N GLU A 292 16.51 -13.76 -22.49
CA GLU A 292 16.28 -14.44 -23.77
C GLU A 292 16.24 -15.96 -23.60
N GLY A 293 15.34 -16.61 -24.35
CA GLY A 293 15.20 -18.06 -24.34
C GLY A 293 14.91 -18.62 -22.95
N HIS A 294 15.79 -19.50 -22.46
CA HIS A 294 15.62 -20.17 -21.16
C HIS A 294 15.89 -19.23 -19.96
N GLY A 295 16.60 -18.11 -20.18
CA GLY A 295 16.85 -17.11 -19.14
C GLY A 295 15.58 -16.45 -18.57
N VAL A 296 14.45 -16.55 -19.27
CA VAL A 296 13.13 -16.06 -18.80
C VAL A 296 12.74 -16.65 -17.46
N TYR A 297 13.00 -17.93 -17.21
CA TYR A 297 12.61 -18.57 -15.94
C TYR A 297 13.40 -18.00 -14.76
N SER A 298 14.71 -17.78 -14.94
CA SER A 298 15.56 -17.09 -13.97
C SER A 298 15.07 -15.66 -13.72
N GLY A 299 14.75 -14.92 -14.78
CA GLY A 299 14.25 -13.56 -14.68
C GLY A 299 12.92 -13.45 -13.95
N LEU A 300 11.93 -14.28 -14.32
CA LEU A 300 10.63 -14.32 -13.66
C LEU A 300 10.77 -14.65 -12.18
N ALA A 301 11.61 -15.63 -11.82
CA ALA A 301 11.84 -16.01 -10.44
C ALA A 301 12.42 -14.84 -9.62
N HIS A 302 13.44 -14.15 -10.12
CA HIS A 302 14.12 -13.09 -9.36
C HIS A 302 13.33 -11.77 -9.35
N TRP A 303 12.79 -11.34 -10.49
CA TRP A 303 12.12 -10.05 -10.61
C TRP A 303 10.73 -10.03 -9.98
N ILE A 304 9.97 -11.13 -10.09
CA ILE A 304 8.66 -11.22 -9.43
C ILE A 304 8.86 -11.33 -7.91
N LYS A 305 9.71 -12.25 -7.45
CA LYS A 305 9.96 -12.47 -6.01
C LYS A 305 10.58 -11.22 -5.36
N GLY A 306 11.62 -10.66 -5.97
CA GLY A 306 12.24 -9.41 -5.51
C GLY A 306 11.29 -8.22 -5.53
N GLY A 307 10.46 -8.10 -6.58
CA GLY A 307 9.41 -7.09 -6.67
C GLY A 307 8.36 -7.18 -5.55
N ILE A 308 7.94 -8.40 -5.17
CA ILE A 308 7.01 -8.61 -4.04
C ILE A 308 7.61 -8.08 -2.73
N PHE A 309 8.87 -8.39 -2.43
CA PHE A 309 9.54 -7.88 -1.23
C PHE A 309 9.73 -6.36 -1.26
N PHE A 310 10.07 -5.80 -2.42
CA PHE A 310 10.14 -4.35 -2.60
C PHE A 310 8.81 -3.65 -2.29
N TRP A 311 7.71 -4.16 -2.86
CA TRP A 311 6.36 -3.63 -2.60
C TRP A 311 5.89 -3.86 -1.16
N LEU A 312 6.26 -4.98 -0.53
CA LEU A 312 6.01 -5.21 0.89
C LEU A 312 6.75 -4.20 1.77
N GLY A 313 7.97 -3.82 1.38
CA GLY A 313 8.76 -2.77 2.03
C GLY A 313 8.13 -1.38 1.91
N LEU A 314 7.66 -0.99 0.71
CA LEU A 314 6.87 0.23 0.50
C LEU A 314 5.57 0.22 1.31
N PHE A 315 4.82 -0.88 1.28
CA PHE A 315 3.59 -1.03 2.06
C PHE A 315 3.86 -0.88 3.56
N THR A 316 4.98 -1.43 4.05
CA THR A 316 5.43 -1.30 5.43
C THR A 316 5.73 0.16 5.81
N LEU A 317 6.39 0.92 4.93
CA LEU A 317 6.61 2.36 5.14
C LEU A 317 5.31 3.17 5.13
N GLY A 318 4.40 2.82 4.22
CA GLY A 318 3.04 3.34 4.15
C GLY A 318 2.30 3.12 5.48
N ARG A 319 2.34 1.91 6.05
CA ARG A 319 1.75 1.61 7.37
C ARG A 319 2.36 2.49 8.46
N TRP A 320 3.69 2.60 8.50
CA TRP A 320 4.38 3.43 9.49
C TRP A 320 4.02 4.91 9.39
N SER A 321 3.93 5.45 8.18
CA SER A 321 3.61 6.88 7.95
C SER A 321 2.14 7.22 8.25
N GLY A 322 1.25 6.21 8.28
CA GLY A 322 -0.16 6.34 8.66
C GLY A 322 -1.17 5.98 7.58
N ALA A 323 -0.72 5.41 6.45
CA ALA A 323 -1.63 4.85 5.45
C ALA A 323 -2.45 3.71 6.07
N PHE A 324 -3.72 3.60 5.68
CA PHE A 324 -4.65 2.58 6.18
C PHE A 324 -4.96 2.64 7.69
N ALA A 325 -4.70 3.78 8.36
CA ALA A 325 -5.11 4.00 9.75
C ALA A 325 -6.63 3.85 9.97
N GLU A 326 -7.44 4.15 8.95
CA GLU A 326 -8.91 3.98 8.95
C GLU A 326 -9.35 2.51 9.12
N VAL A 327 -8.47 1.56 8.77
CA VAL A 327 -8.70 0.12 8.88
C VAL A 327 -7.94 -0.49 10.08
N GLY A 328 -7.10 0.30 10.76
CA GLY A 328 -6.28 -0.15 11.89
C GLY A 328 -4.97 -0.83 11.51
N TRP A 329 -4.51 -0.68 10.25
CA TRP A 329 -3.28 -1.31 9.76
C TRP A 329 -2.01 -0.49 10.07
N ALA A 330 -2.17 0.77 10.48
CA ALA A 330 -1.09 1.70 10.79
C ALA A 330 -0.61 1.62 12.26
N TRP A 331 -0.61 0.42 12.84
CA TRP A 331 -0.26 0.18 14.25
C TRP A 331 -1.10 1.03 15.23
N ASN A 332 -2.40 1.15 14.95
CA ASN A 332 -3.35 2.00 15.69
C ASN A 332 -4.63 1.26 16.08
N ILE A 333 -5.33 1.76 17.10
CA ILE A 333 -6.67 1.24 17.44
C ILE A 333 -7.63 1.55 16.29
N ARG A 334 -8.43 0.54 15.93
CA ARG A 334 -9.48 0.65 14.92
C ARG A 334 -10.50 1.72 15.31
N PRO A 335 -10.75 2.74 14.46
CA PRO A 335 -11.83 3.68 14.67
C PRO A 335 -13.18 2.94 14.67
N ARG A 336 -13.99 3.08 15.74
CA ARG A 336 -15.33 2.49 15.81
C ARG A 336 -16.21 3.10 14.71
N THR A 337 -16.53 2.33 13.67
CA THR A 337 -17.53 2.69 12.66
C THR A 337 -18.72 1.74 12.79
N GLN A 338 -19.93 2.28 12.96
CA GLN A 338 -21.17 1.54 13.28
C GLN A 338 -21.62 0.50 12.22
N HIS A 339 -21.03 0.46 11.03
CA HIS A 339 -21.64 -0.19 9.86
C HIS A 339 -20.85 -1.31 9.16
N GLN A 340 -19.73 -1.82 9.70
CA GLN A 340 -19.07 -3.00 9.10
C GLN A 340 -18.61 -4.03 10.14
N LYS A 341 -19.16 -5.26 10.04
CA LYS A 341 -18.97 -6.36 10.99
C LYS A 341 -17.61 -7.09 10.88
N TRP A 342 -16.95 -7.11 9.72
CA TRP A 342 -15.70 -7.86 9.54
C TRP A 342 -14.71 -7.13 8.63
N ARG A 343 -13.45 -7.02 9.09
CA ARG A 343 -12.31 -6.52 8.31
C ARG A 343 -11.05 -7.32 8.67
N PRO A 344 -10.27 -7.81 7.68
CA PRO A 344 -9.06 -8.57 7.95
C PRO A 344 -7.99 -7.70 8.63
N THR A 345 -7.22 -8.31 9.53
CA THR A 345 -6.00 -7.70 10.07
C THR A 345 -4.94 -7.64 8.96
N ALA A 346 -3.99 -6.72 9.11
CA ALA A 346 -2.87 -6.65 8.18
C ALA A 346 -2.09 -7.96 8.19
N GLU A 347 -1.97 -8.59 9.36
CA GLU A 347 -1.15 -9.78 9.57
C GLU A 347 -1.85 -11.05 9.06
N PHE A 348 -3.19 -11.09 9.11
CA PHE A 348 -3.98 -12.07 8.36
C PHE A 348 -3.77 -11.92 6.85
N THR A 349 -3.76 -10.67 6.35
CA THR A 349 -3.55 -10.39 4.92
C THR A 349 -2.15 -10.82 4.47
N GLU A 350 -1.11 -10.49 5.25
CA GLU A 350 0.27 -10.95 5.00
C GLU A 350 0.36 -12.48 5.03
N SER A 351 -0.28 -13.15 6.00
CA SER A 351 -0.33 -14.62 6.09
C SER A 351 -1.04 -15.26 4.89
N PHE A 352 -2.16 -14.67 4.46
CA PHE A 352 -2.90 -15.11 3.27
C PHE A 352 -2.06 -14.97 2.00
N LEU A 353 -1.33 -13.86 1.84
CA LEU A 353 -0.44 -13.66 0.69
C LEU A 353 0.69 -14.69 0.66
N ILE A 354 1.29 -15.01 1.82
CA ILE A 354 2.31 -16.06 1.95
C ILE A 354 1.72 -17.42 1.55
N PHE A 355 0.53 -17.75 2.05
CA PHE A 355 -0.17 -19.00 1.70
C PHE A 355 -0.50 -19.07 0.21
N PHE A 356 -1.07 -18.01 -0.36
CA PHE A 356 -1.46 -17.94 -1.76
C PHE A 356 -0.24 -18.05 -2.68
N TYR A 357 0.83 -17.36 -2.33
CA TYR A 357 2.10 -17.46 -3.04
C TYR A 357 2.68 -18.87 -2.97
N GLY A 358 2.75 -19.50 -1.79
CA GLY A 358 3.24 -20.88 -1.65
C GLY A 358 2.40 -21.88 -2.46
N SER A 359 1.07 -21.74 -2.40
CA SER A 359 0.12 -22.61 -3.11
C SER A 359 0.21 -22.51 -4.63
N THR A 360 0.62 -21.36 -5.15
CA THR A 360 0.78 -21.15 -6.60
C THR A 360 2.19 -21.52 -7.06
N ASN A 361 3.22 -21.13 -6.30
CA ASN A 361 4.62 -21.32 -6.67
C ASN A 361 5.06 -22.80 -6.66
N ILE A 362 4.39 -23.67 -5.88
CA ILE A 362 4.68 -25.11 -5.88
C ILE A 362 4.57 -25.74 -7.29
N PHE A 363 3.70 -25.20 -8.15
CA PHE A 363 3.54 -25.66 -9.53
C PHE A 363 4.51 -25.00 -10.52
N MET A 364 5.11 -23.86 -10.13
CA MET A 364 5.94 -23.05 -11.01
C MET A 364 7.44 -23.42 -10.92
N GLU A 365 7.82 -24.14 -9.87
CA GLU A 365 9.23 -24.35 -9.53
C GLU A 365 9.98 -25.27 -10.52
N HIS A 366 9.28 -26.22 -11.15
CA HIS A 366 9.87 -27.10 -12.16
C HIS A 366 9.61 -26.62 -13.61
N LEU A 367 9.16 -25.38 -13.82
CA LEU A 367 8.90 -24.87 -15.18
C LEU A 367 10.18 -24.76 -16.03
N GLY A 368 11.32 -24.45 -15.40
CA GLY A 368 12.61 -24.40 -16.09
C GLY A 368 13.16 -25.77 -16.49
N GLY A 369 12.68 -26.85 -15.88
CA GLY A 369 13.11 -28.23 -16.14
C GLY A 369 12.02 -29.14 -16.69
N ALA A 370 10.89 -28.58 -17.14
CA ALA A 370 9.66 -29.32 -17.41
C ALA A 370 9.90 -30.52 -18.37
N GLY A 371 9.72 -31.73 -17.85
CA GLY A 371 9.94 -33.00 -18.58
C GLY A 371 11.30 -33.66 -18.33
N GLY A 372 12.18 -33.03 -17.53
CA GLY A 372 13.46 -33.56 -17.07
C GLY A 372 13.40 -34.18 -15.67
N ALA A 373 14.55 -34.62 -15.17
CA ALA A 373 14.70 -35.08 -13.79
C ALA A 373 14.71 -33.89 -12.81
N TRP A 374 14.17 -34.10 -11.61
CA TRP A 374 14.20 -33.10 -10.54
C TRP A 374 15.64 -32.86 -10.08
N SER A 375 16.08 -31.61 -10.14
CA SER A 375 17.39 -31.20 -9.63
C SER A 375 17.37 -31.05 -8.11
N ALA A 376 18.54 -31.05 -7.46
CA ALA A 376 18.62 -30.76 -6.02
C ALA A 376 18.09 -29.34 -5.70
N GLN A 377 18.33 -28.39 -6.59
CA GLN A 377 17.83 -27.01 -6.47
C GLN A 377 16.29 -26.96 -6.57
N ASP A 378 15.69 -27.75 -7.47
CA ASP A 378 14.22 -27.83 -7.61
C ASP A 378 13.59 -28.36 -6.32
N LEU A 379 14.23 -29.35 -5.68
CA LEU A 379 13.78 -29.93 -4.41
C LEU A 379 13.90 -28.94 -3.25
N GLU A 380 15.00 -28.18 -3.19
CA GLU A 380 15.19 -27.10 -2.20
C GLU A 380 14.10 -26.03 -2.34
N HIS A 381 13.87 -25.56 -3.56
CA HIS A 381 12.84 -24.56 -3.80
C HIS A 381 11.43 -25.10 -3.53
N LEU A 382 11.14 -26.37 -3.87
CA LEU A 382 9.88 -27.01 -3.51
C LEU A 382 9.70 -27.06 -1.98
N ALA A 383 10.73 -27.40 -1.22
CA ALA A 383 10.68 -27.38 0.25
C ALA A 383 10.37 -25.98 0.81
N ILE A 384 10.91 -24.93 0.19
CA ILE A 384 10.57 -23.53 0.54
C ILE A 384 9.08 -23.25 0.27
N THR A 385 8.50 -23.74 -0.83
CA THR A 385 7.06 -23.54 -1.08
C THR A 385 6.18 -24.23 -0.04
N VAL A 386 6.57 -25.40 0.46
CA VAL A 386 5.87 -26.09 1.54
C VAL A 386 5.93 -25.28 2.84
N LEU A 387 7.08 -24.67 3.16
CA LEU A 387 7.22 -23.75 4.28
C LEU A 387 6.24 -22.56 4.17
N PHE A 388 6.06 -22.01 2.97
CA PHE A 388 5.13 -20.90 2.74
C PHE A 388 3.67 -21.32 2.91
N ILE A 389 3.29 -22.50 2.39
CA ILE A 389 1.94 -23.04 2.58
C ILE A 389 1.66 -23.24 4.07
N GLY A 390 2.54 -23.95 4.78
CA GLY A 390 2.38 -24.23 6.20
C GLY A 390 2.40 -22.99 7.08
N GLY A 391 3.36 -22.10 6.86
CA GLY A 391 3.50 -20.83 7.57
C GLY A 391 2.31 -19.90 7.33
N GLY A 392 1.92 -19.68 6.08
CA GLY A 392 0.77 -18.84 5.75
C GLY A 392 -0.55 -19.39 6.31
N LEU A 393 -0.77 -20.70 6.23
CA LEU A 393 -1.94 -21.35 6.83
C LEU A 393 -1.95 -21.16 8.34
N CYS A 394 -0.86 -21.48 9.03
CA CYS A 394 -0.73 -21.30 10.48
C CYS A 394 -1.02 -19.85 10.89
N GLY A 395 -0.46 -18.87 10.16
CA GLY A 395 -0.70 -17.46 10.42
C GLY A 395 -2.17 -17.05 10.26
N MET A 396 -2.87 -17.54 9.23
CA MET A 396 -4.30 -17.29 9.06
C MET A 396 -5.14 -17.92 10.17
N LEU A 397 -4.77 -19.12 10.63
CA LEU A 397 -5.50 -19.82 11.70
C LEU A 397 -5.41 -19.07 13.04
N ILE A 398 -4.23 -18.53 13.38
CA ILE A 398 -4.02 -17.73 14.60
C ILE A 398 -4.89 -16.47 14.61
N GLU A 399 -5.06 -15.85 13.45
CA GLU A 399 -5.85 -14.63 13.27
C GLU A 399 -7.36 -14.88 13.15
N SER A 400 -7.78 -16.15 13.05
CA SER A 400 -9.18 -16.51 12.89
C SER A 400 -9.96 -16.39 14.20
N ALA A 401 -10.97 -15.51 14.22
CA ALA A 401 -11.85 -15.35 15.37
C ALA A 401 -12.61 -16.64 15.72
N TRP A 402 -12.94 -17.47 14.72
CA TRP A 402 -13.60 -18.75 14.94
C TRP A 402 -12.71 -19.74 15.70
N ILE A 403 -11.44 -19.85 15.30
CA ILE A 403 -10.46 -20.73 15.96
C ILE A 403 -10.16 -20.21 17.36
N ARG A 404 -9.99 -18.89 17.52
CA ARG A 404 -9.81 -18.28 18.83
C ARG A 404 -10.99 -18.58 19.76
N ASN A 405 -12.22 -18.52 19.28
CA ASN A 405 -13.40 -18.87 20.07
C ASN A 405 -13.41 -20.36 20.44
N LEU A 406 -13.06 -21.25 19.52
CA LEU A 406 -12.94 -22.68 19.80
C LEU A 406 -11.89 -22.97 20.88
N LEU A 407 -10.72 -22.32 20.79
CA LEU A 407 -9.64 -22.46 21.79
C LEU A 407 -10.04 -21.91 23.16
N ASN A 408 -10.89 -20.87 23.19
CA ASN A 408 -11.40 -20.26 24.42
C ASN A 408 -12.63 -20.97 25.00
N THR A 409 -13.16 -22.00 24.35
CA THR A 409 -14.41 -22.69 24.78
C THR A 409 -14.31 -23.20 26.22
N SER A 410 -13.13 -23.71 26.63
CA SER A 410 -12.89 -24.20 28.00
C SER A 410 -12.94 -23.11 29.08
N MET A 411 -12.85 -21.83 28.70
CA MET A 411 -12.96 -20.69 29.63
C MET A 411 -14.36 -20.06 29.63
N ILE A 412 -15.15 -20.29 28.58
CA ILE A 412 -16.52 -19.76 28.42
C ILE A 412 -17.54 -20.61 29.19
N GLU A 413 -17.23 -21.88 29.51
CA GLU A 413 -18.11 -22.79 30.26
C GLU A 413 -18.20 -22.52 31.78
N VAL A 414 -17.53 -21.50 32.30
CA VAL A 414 -17.71 -21.08 33.70
C VAL A 414 -18.90 -20.12 33.78
N GLU A 415 -20.05 -20.62 34.25
CA GLU A 415 -21.27 -19.83 34.51
C GLU A 415 -21.01 -18.61 35.43
N PRO A 416 -21.80 -17.53 35.31
CA PRO A 416 -21.54 -16.27 35.99
C PRO A 416 -21.93 -16.36 37.46
N MET A 417 -20.96 -16.70 38.31
CA MET A 417 -21.01 -16.26 39.70
C MET A 417 -21.09 -14.72 39.73
N PRO A 418 -21.73 -14.10 40.74
CA PRO A 418 -21.71 -12.65 40.87
C PRO A 418 -20.26 -12.19 41.13
N LEU A 419 -19.55 -11.89 40.05
CA LEU A 419 -18.16 -11.44 40.07
C LEU A 419 -18.11 -10.06 40.74
N SER A 420 -17.22 -9.91 41.73
CA SER A 420 -16.85 -8.61 42.27
C SER A 420 -16.29 -7.70 41.17
N ASP A 421 -16.28 -6.38 41.39
CA ASP A 421 -15.79 -5.42 40.37
C ASP A 421 -14.34 -5.72 39.93
N GLU A 422 -13.50 -6.30 40.81
CA GLU A 422 -12.14 -6.75 40.50
C GLU A 422 -12.11 -8.01 39.61
N GLU A 423 -13.00 -8.96 39.84
CA GLU A 423 -13.12 -10.18 39.01
C GLU A 423 -13.78 -9.87 37.65
N ARG A 424 -14.63 -8.82 37.60
CA ARG A 424 -15.20 -8.27 36.37
C ARG A 424 -14.13 -7.57 35.53
N GLU A 425 -13.19 -6.87 36.16
CA GLU A 425 -12.00 -6.32 35.49
C GLU A 425 -11.08 -7.41 34.93
N GLN A 426 -10.95 -8.56 35.61
CA GLN A 426 -10.18 -9.72 35.15
C GLN A 426 -10.88 -10.54 34.05
N SER A 427 -12.21 -10.39 33.91
CA SER A 427 -13.01 -11.04 32.87
C SER A 427 -12.90 -10.36 31.49
N PHE A 428 -12.40 -9.12 31.42
CA PHE A 428 -12.21 -8.44 30.13
C PHE A 428 -11.04 -9.05 29.35
N GLU A 429 -11.26 -9.24 28.04
CA GLU A 429 -10.20 -9.66 27.13
C GLU A 429 -8.94 -8.79 27.29
N PRO A 430 -7.73 -9.39 27.30
CA PRO A 430 -6.48 -8.65 27.43
C PRO A 430 -6.41 -7.50 26.40
N ALA A 431 -5.80 -6.38 26.79
CA ALA A 431 -5.62 -5.24 25.88
C ALA A 431 -4.90 -5.62 24.57
N THR A 432 -4.07 -6.66 24.59
CA THR A 432 -3.40 -7.24 23.42
C THR A 432 -4.36 -7.92 22.43
N TYR A 433 -5.55 -8.36 22.83
CA TYR A 433 -6.54 -8.99 21.92
C TYR A 433 -7.19 -7.98 20.96
N LYS A 434 -7.07 -6.69 21.26
CA LYS A 434 -7.55 -5.59 20.42
C LYS A 434 -6.65 -5.37 19.18
N PHE A 435 -5.46 -5.97 19.16
CA PHE A 435 -4.45 -5.78 18.12
C PHE A 435 -3.84 -7.13 17.70
N SER A 436 -3.52 -7.30 16.41
CA SER A 436 -2.88 -8.53 15.94
C SER A 436 -1.37 -8.46 16.18
N LEU A 437 -0.81 -9.47 16.85
CA LEU A 437 0.62 -9.61 17.11
C LEU A 437 1.13 -10.95 16.56
N ASN A 438 0.69 -11.33 15.37
CA ASN A 438 1.06 -12.60 14.76
C ASN A 438 2.50 -12.53 14.20
N PRO A 439 3.46 -13.30 14.77
CA PRO A 439 4.84 -13.28 14.33
C PRO A 439 5.11 -14.18 13.12
N ILE A 440 4.15 -15.01 12.70
CA ILE A 440 4.36 -16.04 11.68
C ILE A 440 4.80 -15.46 10.32
N PRO A 441 4.23 -14.36 9.80
CA PRO A 441 4.73 -13.75 8.56
C PRO A 441 6.20 -13.35 8.65
N ALA A 442 6.61 -12.73 9.77
CA ALA A 442 8.00 -12.33 9.98
C ALA A 442 8.93 -13.55 10.11
N LEU A 443 8.49 -14.62 10.77
CA LEU A 443 9.21 -15.89 10.89
C LEU A 443 9.47 -16.53 9.52
N VAL A 444 8.45 -16.61 8.64
CA VAL A 444 8.62 -17.19 7.30
C VAL A 444 9.65 -16.41 6.49
N ILE A 445 9.59 -15.07 6.50
CA ILE A 445 10.57 -14.22 5.82
C ILE A 445 11.97 -14.36 6.43
N MET A 446 12.06 -14.53 7.76
CA MET A 446 13.33 -14.72 8.45
C MET A 446 14.01 -16.03 8.01
N LEU A 447 13.24 -17.13 7.99
CA LEU A 447 13.73 -18.44 7.56
C LEU A 447 14.13 -18.42 6.09
N LEU A 448 13.35 -17.75 5.24
CA LEU A 448 13.73 -17.53 3.84
C LEU A 448 15.09 -16.82 3.74
N GLY A 449 15.29 -15.73 4.49
CA GLY A 449 16.55 -15.00 4.48
C GLY A 449 17.75 -15.87 4.86
N ILE A 450 17.62 -16.71 5.90
CA ILE A 450 18.68 -17.64 6.35
C ILE A 450 18.97 -18.72 5.30
N MET A 451 17.92 -19.34 4.75
CA MET A 451 18.07 -20.42 3.77
C MET A 451 18.75 -19.89 2.50
N MET A 452 18.32 -18.73 2.03
CA MET A 452 18.80 -18.16 0.78
C MET A 452 20.17 -17.49 0.91
N SER A 453 20.55 -17.01 2.09
CA SER A 453 21.90 -16.51 2.33
C SER A 453 22.97 -17.61 2.36
N SER A 454 22.54 -18.86 2.57
CA SER A 454 23.38 -20.06 2.55
C SER A 454 23.28 -20.86 1.24
N HIS A 455 22.44 -20.41 0.30
CA HIS A 455 22.18 -21.12 -0.95
C HIS A 455 23.34 -20.92 -1.93
N GLN A 456 23.97 -22.03 -2.36
CA GLN A 456 25.11 -22.00 -3.27
C GLN A 456 24.64 -21.78 -4.72
N GLN A 457 25.30 -20.85 -5.41
CA GLN A 457 25.01 -20.53 -6.81
C GLN A 457 26.14 -20.97 -7.74
N PRO A 458 25.92 -21.05 -9.06
CA PRO A 458 26.93 -21.49 -10.02
C PRO A 458 28.21 -20.63 -10.04
N SER A 459 28.10 -19.36 -9.66
CA SER A 459 29.22 -18.41 -9.59
C SER A 459 29.40 -17.88 -8.17
N MET A 460 30.63 -17.56 -7.78
CA MET A 460 30.91 -16.99 -6.46
C MET A 460 30.23 -15.63 -6.31
N LEU A 461 30.25 -14.82 -7.37
CA LEU A 461 29.58 -13.53 -7.38
C LEU A 461 28.07 -13.65 -7.14
N SER A 462 27.40 -14.62 -7.80
CA SER A 462 25.97 -14.87 -7.58
C SER A 462 25.67 -15.29 -6.14
N SER A 463 26.52 -16.15 -5.56
CA SER A 463 26.39 -16.61 -4.17
C SER A 463 26.52 -15.45 -3.18
N MET A 464 27.46 -14.53 -3.42
CA MET A 464 27.66 -13.34 -2.60
C MET A 464 26.48 -12.38 -2.67
N VAL A 465 25.92 -12.14 -3.86
CA VAL A 465 24.71 -11.31 -4.01
C VAL A 465 23.50 -11.99 -3.34
N HIS A 466 23.39 -13.32 -3.40
CA HIS A 466 22.35 -14.07 -2.70
C HIS A 466 22.42 -13.93 -1.18
N LYS A 467 23.64 -14.00 -0.65
CA LYS A 467 23.91 -13.71 0.76
C LYS A 467 23.46 -12.29 1.15
N GLN A 468 23.82 -11.28 0.35
CA GLN A 468 23.48 -9.89 0.63
C GLN A 468 21.96 -9.66 0.76
N TRP A 469 21.13 -10.16 -0.16
CA TRP A 469 19.68 -9.97 -0.03
C TRP A 469 19.07 -10.87 1.05
N GLY A 470 19.58 -12.08 1.25
CA GLY A 470 19.14 -12.97 2.32
C GLY A 470 19.34 -12.35 3.71
N ASP A 471 20.51 -11.76 3.95
CA ASP A 471 20.84 -11.06 5.20
C ASP A 471 19.97 -9.82 5.42
N LEU A 472 19.61 -9.08 4.35
CA LEU A 472 18.70 -7.93 4.43
C LEU A 472 17.27 -8.34 4.80
N LEU A 473 16.74 -9.43 4.22
CA LEU A 473 15.42 -9.95 4.58
C LEU A 473 15.40 -10.49 6.00
N PHE A 474 16.46 -11.18 6.43
CA PHE A 474 16.64 -11.62 7.80
C PHE A 474 16.62 -10.44 8.78
N GLY A 475 17.42 -9.40 8.50
CA GLY A 475 17.46 -8.18 9.30
C GLY A 475 16.12 -7.45 9.37
N ALA A 476 15.39 -7.41 8.25
CA ALA A 476 14.05 -6.83 8.21
C ALA A 476 13.05 -7.58 9.10
N SER A 477 13.07 -8.92 9.07
CA SER A 477 12.23 -9.75 9.93
C SER A 477 12.57 -9.59 11.41
N LEU A 478 13.85 -9.47 11.76
CA LEU A 478 14.25 -9.17 13.14
C LEU A 478 13.71 -7.81 13.59
N ALA A 479 13.81 -6.79 12.74
CA ALA A 479 13.27 -5.47 13.04
C ALA A 479 11.74 -5.49 13.21
N ARG A 480 11.01 -6.25 12.39
CA ARG A 480 9.56 -6.49 12.57
C ARG A 480 9.25 -7.26 13.86
N GLY A 481 10.06 -8.25 14.21
CA GLY A 481 9.98 -8.95 15.50
C GLY A 481 10.13 -8.00 16.69
N LEU A 482 11.08 -7.07 16.63
CA LEU A 482 11.24 -6.02 17.64
C LEU A 482 10.03 -5.08 17.67
N THR A 483 9.40 -4.76 16.54
CA THR A 483 8.13 -4.02 16.50
C THR A 483 7.06 -4.74 17.32
N TYR A 484 6.91 -6.06 17.16
CA TYR A 484 5.95 -6.84 17.96
C TYR A 484 6.27 -6.81 19.46
N VAL A 485 7.55 -6.92 19.83
CA VAL A 485 7.96 -6.81 21.25
C VAL A 485 7.62 -5.43 21.81
N LEU A 486 7.93 -4.35 21.09
CA LEU A 486 7.63 -2.99 21.53
C LEU A 486 6.13 -2.76 21.73
N ILE A 487 5.31 -3.26 20.81
CA ILE A 487 3.85 -3.13 20.87
C ILE A 487 3.25 -4.03 21.95
N TYR A 488 3.82 -5.22 22.17
CA TYR A 488 3.42 -6.06 23.28
C TYR A 488 3.70 -5.39 24.64
N LEU A 489 4.85 -4.72 24.78
CA LEU A 489 5.21 -3.98 25.99
C LEU A 489 4.39 -2.70 26.20
N ARG A 490 4.01 -2.02 25.11
CA ARG A 490 3.17 -0.82 25.14
C ARG A 490 2.14 -0.85 24.01
N PRO A 491 0.97 -1.46 24.24
CA PRO A 491 -0.06 -1.56 23.21
C PRO A 491 -0.59 -0.18 22.83
N PRO A 492 -0.96 0.03 21.55
CA PRO A 492 -1.50 1.30 21.09
C PRO A 492 -2.83 1.60 21.80
N THR A 493 -2.95 2.80 22.36
CA THR A 493 -4.19 3.28 23.01
C THR A 493 -4.94 4.30 22.18
N SER A 494 -4.34 4.77 21.09
CA SER A 494 -4.87 5.86 20.26
C SER A 494 -5.34 5.37 18.89
N ILE A 495 -6.27 6.12 18.30
CA ILE A 495 -6.67 6.00 16.89
C ILE A 495 -5.58 6.50 15.93
N TYR A 496 -4.61 7.27 16.42
CA TYR A 496 -3.49 7.77 15.62
C TYR A 496 -2.40 6.69 15.45
N PRO A 497 -1.66 6.71 14.33
CA PRO A 497 -0.54 5.79 14.10
C PRO A 497 0.53 5.86 15.18
N SER A 498 0.94 4.71 15.73
CA SER A 498 1.93 4.65 16.83
C SER A 498 3.38 4.79 16.39
N ARG A 499 3.66 4.60 15.08
CA ARG A 499 4.97 4.81 14.43
C ARG A 499 6.16 4.12 15.14
N PRO A 500 6.13 2.78 15.32
CA PRO A 500 7.25 2.05 15.90
C PRO A 500 8.55 2.29 15.09
N PRO A 501 9.68 2.68 15.72
CA PRO A 501 10.89 3.08 14.99
C PRO A 501 11.56 1.90 14.26
N THR A 502 11.45 0.69 14.79
CA THR A 502 12.00 -0.54 14.18
C THR A 502 11.32 -0.89 12.86
N GLU A 503 10.11 -0.40 12.63
CA GLU A 503 9.38 -0.60 11.38
C GLU A 503 10.01 0.10 10.18
N LEU A 504 10.74 1.20 10.41
CA LEU A 504 11.54 1.86 9.38
C LEU A 504 12.69 0.97 8.91
N LEU A 505 13.34 0.27 9.85
CA LEU A 505 14.42 -0.67 9.53
C LEU A 505 13.87 -1.89 8.79
N ALA A 506 12.70 -2.39 9.19
CA ALA A 506 12.01 -3.47 8.48
C ALA A 506 11.69 -3.07 7.03
N SER A 507 11.13 -1.87 6.83
CA SER A 507 10.87 -1.33 5.49
C SER A 507 12.14 -1.20 4.65
N PHE A 508 13.20 -0.62 5.21
CA PHE A 508 14.49 -0.46 4.53
C PHE A 508 15.06 -1.81 4.08
N GLY A 509 15.11 -2.80 4.98
CA GLY A 509 15.64 -4.13 4.66
C GLY A 509 14.80 -4.87 3.62
N LEU A 510 13.46 -4.75 3.65
CA LEU A 510 12.58 -5.35 2.64
C LEU A 510 12.74 -4.68 1.26
N MET A 511 12.81 -3.35 1.21
CA MET A 511 13.01 -2.62 -0.04
C MET A 511 14.38 -2.91 -0.66
N ALA A 512 15.44 -2.82 0.16
CA ALA A 512 16.80 -3.06 -0.30
C ALA A 512 17.03 -4.53 -0.67
N GLY A 513 16.58 -5.46 0.17
CA GLY A 513 16.62 -6.90 -0.10
C GLY A 513 15.83 -7.25 -1.37
N GLY A 514 14.65 -6.66 -1.56
CA GLY A 514 13.86 -6.84 -2.79
C GLY A 514 14.60 -6.39 -4.05
N ILE A 515 15.25 -5.21 -4.04
CA ILE A 515 16.00 -4.71 -5.20
C ILE A 515 17.23 -5.58 -5.48
N ILE A 516 18.02 -5.93 -4.47
CA ILE A 516 19.19 -6.81 -4.65
C ILE A 516 18.76 -8.20 -5.13
N PHE A 517 17.61 -8.71 -4.68
CA PHE A 517 17.07 -9.97 -5.16
C PHE A 517 16.67 -9.91 -6.65
N MET A 518 16.10 -8.79 -7.14
CA MET A 518 15.91 -8.63 -8.59
C MET A 518 17.25 -8.60 -9.35
N ALA A 519 18.27 -7.97 -8.75
CA ALA A 519 19.61 -7.88 -9.32
C ALA A 519 20.41 -9.19 -9.25
N SER A 520 19.97 -10.20 -8.50
CA SER A 520 20.65 -11.50 -8.39
C SER A 520 20.26 -12.49 -9.50
N SER A 521 19.53 -12.04 -10.53
CA SER A 521 19.20 -12.86 -11.70
C SER A 521 20.44 -13.20 -12.52
N SER A 522 20.45 -14.38 -13.15
CA SER A 522 21.57 -14.89 -13.97
C SER A 522 22.16 -13.84 -14.92
N ASP A 523 21.31 -13.12 -15.64
CA ASP A 523 21.74 -12.19 -16.69
C ASP A 523 22.32 -10.89 -16.11
N THR A 524 21.83 -10.48 -14.94
CA THR A 524 22.36 -9.31 -14.22
C THR A 524 23.74 -9.65 -13.65
N VAL A 525 23.90 -10.84 -13.07
CA VAL A 525 25.20 -11.34 -12.59
C VAL A 525 26.19 -11.48 -13.75
N ALA A 526 25.76 -12.03 -14.90
CA ALA A 526 26.60 -12.11 -16.09
C ALA A 526 27.03 -10.71 -16.59
N GLY A 527 26.14 -9.72 -16.53
CA GLY A 527 26.46 -8.32 -16.80
C GLY A 527 27.48 -7.75 -15.82
N MET A 528 27.35 -8.06 -14.52
CA MET A 528 28.33 -7.65 -13.51
C MET A 528 29.71 -8.25 -13.76
N ILE A 529 29.78 -9.54 -14.13
CA ILE A 529 31.04 -10.21 -14.49
C ILE A 529 31.64 -9.55 -15.73
N HIS A 530 30.83 -9.29 -16.77
CA HIS A 530 31.28 -8.66 -18.01
C HIS A 530 31.90 -7.28 -17.79
N TYR A 531 31.23 -6.42 -17.02
CA TYR A 531 31.71 -5.07 -16.71
C TYR A 531 32.67 -5.00 -15.52
N LYS A 532 33.07 -6.16 -14.96
CA LYS A 532 33.94 -6.26 -13.77
C LYS A 532 33.43 -5.41 -12.60
N MET A 533 32.12 -5.43 -12.41
CA MET A 533 31.46 -4.71 -11.33
C MET A 533 31.52 -5.53 -10.04
N GLU A 534 32.03 -4.89 -8.99
CA GLU A 534 32.04 -5.46 -7.65
C GLU A 534 30.64 -5.48 -7.03
N GLU A 535 30.30 -6.55 -6.31
CA GLU A 535 29.03 -6.70 -5.60
C GLU A 535 28.81 -5.58 -4.57
N MET A 536 29.88 -5.08 -3.94
CA MET A 536 29.82 -4.02 -2.94
C MET A 536 29.38 -2.68 -3.52
N PHE A 537 29.72 -2.41 -4.77
CA PHE A 537 29.28 -1.20 -5.47
C PHE A 537 27.75 -1.22 -5.66
N MET A 538 27.22 -2.32 -6.21
CA MET A 538 25.79 -2.51 -6.41
C MET A 538 25.01 -2.46 -5.09
N TYR A 539 25.55 -3.09 -4.05
CA TYR A 539 24.99 -3.04 -2.70
C TYR A 539 24.88 -1.60 -2.18
N THR A 540 25.98 -0.83 -2.22
CA THR A 540 26.04 0.54 -1.69
C THR A 540 25.12 1.49 -2.44
N VAL A 541 25.11 1.41 -3.78
CA VAL A 541 24.20 2.22 -4.63
C VAL A 541 22.75 1.91 -4.29
N THR A 542 22.41 0.63 -4.09
CA THR A 542 21.04 0.22 -3.74
C THR A 542 20.62 0.75 -2.38
N MET A 543 21.49 0.70 -1.36
CA MET A 543 21.20 1.29 -0.04
C MET A 543 20.91 2.79 -0.13
N GLY A 544 21.72 3.53 -0.90
CA GLY A 544 21.53 4.96 -1.13
C GLY A 544 20.22 5.26 -1.86
N LEU A 545 19.91 4.49 -2.92
CA LEU A 545 18.67 4.62 -3.68
C LEU A 545 17.44 4.37 -2.80
N VAL A 546 17.45 3.30 -2.00
CA VAL A 546 16.35 2.99 -1.08
C VAL A 546 16.15 4.10 -0.06
N GLY A 547 17.23 4.64 0.52
CA GLY A 547 17.13 5.78 1.44
C GLY A 547 16.45 7.00 0.81
N VAL A 548 16.80 7.33 -0.45
CA VAL A 548 16.16 8.42 -1.20
C VAL A 548 14.69 8.09 -1.50
N LEU A 549 14.38 6.86 -1.90
CA LEU A 549 13.00 6.42 -2.17
C LEU A 549 12.12 6.46 -0.92
N MET A 550 12.62 6.03 0.23
CA MET A 550 11.89 6.11 1.50
C MET A 550 11.61 7.57 1.89
N ALA A 551 12.61 8.45 1.76
CA ALA A 551 12.45 9.88 2.01
C ALA A 551 11.41 10.50 1.06
N TRP A 552 11.43 10.11 -0.21
CA TRP A 552 10.46 10.53 -1.20
C TRP A 552 9.03 10.06 -0.89
N GLU A 553 8.85 8.80 -0.49
CA GLU A 553 7.54 8.27 -0.11
C GLU A 553 6.95 9.03 1.09
N ILE A 554 7.75 9.26 2.13
CA ILE A 554 7.33 10.05 3.29
C ILE A 554 6.93 11.47 2.87
N PHE A 555 7.71 12.11 1.98
CA PHE A 555 7.40 13.43 1.45
C PHE A 555 6.06 13.46 0.71
N VAL A 556 5.81 12.48 -0.18
CA VAL A 556 4.54 12.38 -0.93
C VAL A 556 3.35 12.19 0.01
N LEU A 557 3.48 11.36 1.04
CA LEU A 557 2.42 11.15 2.04
C LEU A 557 2.21 12.38 2.94
N ALA A 558 3.27 13.10 3.29
CA ALA A 558 3.16 14.37 4.00
C ALA A 558 2.43 15.43 3.15
N LEU A 559 2.74 15.49 1.85
CA LEU A 559 2.10 16.40 0.89
C LEU A 559 0.59 16.13 0.76
N LYS A 560 0.17 14.86 0.82
CA LYS A 560 -1.25 14.48 0.92
C LYS A 560 -1.92 15.12 2.12
N GLY A 561 -1.35 14.95 3.32
CA GLY A 561 -1.90 15.49 4.55
C GLY A 561 -1.98 17.01 4.54
N TRP A 562 -0.96 17.67 3.96
CA TRP A 562 -0.97 19.12 3.76
C TRP A 562 -2.10 19.58 2.82
N ALA A 563 -2.29 18.91 1.68
CA ALA A 563 -3.37 19.25 0.75
C ALA A 563 -4.75 19.03 1.36
N GLN A 564 -4.95 17.95 2.13
CA GLN A 564 -6.19 17.72 2.88
C GLN A 564 -6.52 18.87 3.83
N ARG A 565 -5.51 19.37 4.57
CA ARG A 565 -5.70 20.49 5.48
C ARG A 565 -6.06 21.79 4.74
N LYS A 566 -5.47 22.04 3.57
CA LYS A 566 -5.71 23.24 2.76
C LYS A 566 -7.12 23.25 2.14
N GLU A 567 -7.57 22.12 1.60
CA GLU A 567 -8.92 22.00 1.04
C GLU A 567 -9.99 22.12 2.13
N ARG A 568 -9.78 21.52 3.32
CA ARG A 568 -10.69 21.73 4.48
C ARG A 568 -10.82 23.20 4.85
N ARG A 569 -9.71 23.91 4.99
CA ARG A 569 -9.73 25.36 5.28
C ARG A 569 -10.49 26.15 4.21
N SER A 570 -10.32 25.79 2.94
CA SER A 570 -10.99 26.48 1.82
C SER A 570 -12.48 26.15 1.69
N ALA A 571 -13.00 25.17 2.45
CA ALA A 571 -14.42 24.86 2.52
C ALA A 571 -15.13 25.57 3.69
N PHE A 572 -14.37 26.06 4.68
CA PHE A 572 -14.88 26.82 5.82
C PHE A 572 -14.90 28.35 5.58
N TYR A 573 -14.21 28.82 4.54
CA TYR A 573 -14.27 30.19 4.02
C TYR A 573 -14.95 30.16 2.65
#